data_AF-A0A662DKB9-F1
#
_entry.id   AF-A0A662DKB9-F1
#
_cell.length_a   1.000
_cell.length_b   1.000
_cell.length_c   1.000
_cell.angle_alpha   90.00
_cell.angle_beta   90.00
_cell.angle_gamma   90.00
#
_symmetry.space_group_name_H-M   'P 1'
#
loop_
_entity.id
_entity.type
_entity.pdbx_description
1 polymer ?
#
loop_
_entity_poly.entity_id
_entity_poly.type
_entity_poly.pdbx_seq_one_letter_code
_entity_poly.pdbx_strand_id
1 'polypeptide(L)'
;MVATLDQHAAWLAKSLGRTDYLPMRPDDAVALAEAGVVLNKYKGTHLFREGDVADACYIIEEGEVELYRARGSGRSVVSRIGPGAVVGDIAMFQERTYLSSARAVTGAIVLRIEHDRLVPLLLARPVLAMRWLVNGLSQLESTQQRIIRLMNRTVLEQVAGLLEDERDAFGEVLLSQATIAELLGASRQSVNEALSQLRSDGAIDTGYRRITVLDTETLSLVAAP
;
A
#
# COMPACT_ATOMS: atom_id res chain seq x y z
N MET A 1 6.68 -3.90 -27.96
CA MET A 1 7.15 -2.60 -28.51
C MET A 1 7.76 -1.85 -27.36
N VAL A 2 9.01 -1.41 -27.48
CA VAL A 2 9.64 -0.55 -26.46
C VAL A 2 8.99 0.81 -26.56
N ALA A 3 8.44 1.32 -25.46
CA ALA A 3 7.83 2.64 -25.42
C ALA A 3 8.88 3.74 -25.69
N THR A 4 8.46 4.84 -26.31
CA THR A 4 9.37 5.97 -26.61
C THR A 4 9.59 6.84 -25.37
N LEU A 5 10.68 7.61 -25.33
CA LEU A 5 10.95 8.57 -24.24
C LEU A 5 9.74 9.49 -23.96
N ASP A 6 9.08 9.96 -25.02
CA ASP A 6 7.88 10.79 -24.93
C ASP A 6 6.71 10.07 -24.26
N GLN A 7 6.56 8.76 -24.48
CA GLN A 7 5.51 7.95 -23.84
C GLN A 7 5.78 7.82 -22.34
N HIS A 8 7.03 7.57 -21.95
CA HIS A 8 7.43 7.50 -20.54
C HIS A 8 7.25 8.84 -19.83
N ALA A 9 7.66 9.95 -20.46
CA ALA A 9 7.44 11.29 -19.94
C ALA A 9 5.93 11.58 -19.74
N ALA A 10 5.11 11.31 -20.75
CA ALA A 10 3.67 11.52 -20.65
C ALA A 10 3.02 10.69 -19.53
N TRP A 11 3.54 9.49 -19.26
CA TRP A 11 3.10 8.66 -18.14
C TRP A 11 3.51 9.27 -16.78
N LEU A 12 4.78 9.70 -16.63
CA LEU A 12 5.28 10.33 -15.40
C LEU A 12 4.45 11.55 -14.99
N ALA A 13 4.10 12.40 -15.96
CA ALA A 13 3.26 13.59 -15.74
C ALA A 13 1.91 13.24 -15.09
N LYS A 14 1.33 12.10 -15.44
CA LYS A 14 0.01 11.66 -14.98
C LYS A 14 0.04 10.89 -13.66
N SER A 15 1.16 10.24 -13.35
CA SER A 15 1.23 9.23 -12.28
C SER A 15 1.99 9.67 -11.03
N LEU A 16 3.07 10.44 -11.14
CA LEU A 16 3.93 10.76 -9.99
C LEU A 16 3.32 11.84 -9.10
N GLY A 17 2.93 11.54 -7.86
CA GLY A 17 2.49 12.55 -6.87
C GLY A 17 1.37 13.46 -7.40
N ARG A 18 0.35 12.88 -8.03
CA ARG A 18 -0.72 13.61 -8.73
C ARG A 18 -1.45 14.56 -7.78
N THR A 19 -1.40 15.86 -8.07
CA THR A 19 -2.21 16.87 -7.39
C THR A 19 -2.74 17.89 -8.39
N ASP A 20 -3.96 18.37 -8.16
CA ASP A 20 -4.61 19.33 -9.06
C ASP A 20 -4.00 20.74 -8.95
N TYR A 21 -3.35 21.04 -7.82
CA TYR A 21 -2.76 22.35 -7.54
C TYR A 21 -1.26 22.47 -7.91
N LEU A 22 -0.59 21.36 -8.25
CA LEU A 22 0.80 21.35 -8.77
C LEU A 22 0.89 20.52 -10.07
N PRO A 23 0.40 21.06 -11.20
CA PRO A 23 0.53 20.38 -12.48
C PRO A 23 2.00 20.23 -12.87
N MET A 24 2.41 19.03 -13.27
CA MET A 24 3.74 18.79 -13.83
C MET A 24 3.75 19.33 -15.26
N ARG A 25 4.71 20.20 -15.57
CA ARG A 25 4.88 20.70 -16.93
C ARG A 25 5.46 19.58 -17.81
N PRO A 26 5.15 19.55 -19.13
CA PRO A 26 5.71 18.55 -20.04
C PRO A 26 7.24 18.45 -19.93
N ASP A 27 7.92 19.58 -19.86
CA ASP A 27 9.39 19.64 -19.74
C ASP A 27 9.90 19.00 -18.44
N ASP A 28 9.13 19.04 -17.35
CA ASP A 28 9.47 18.42 -16.05
C ASP A 28 9.42 16.89 -16.14
N ALA A 29 8.42 16.37 -16.85
CA ALA A 29 8.30 14.95 -17.13
C ALA A 29 9.39 14.43 -18.07
N VAL A 30 9.71 15.17 -19.13
CA VAL A 30 10.80 14.81 -20.07
C VAL A 30 12.13 14.77 -19.34
N ALA A 31 12.45 15.80 -18.57
CA ALA A 31 13.72 15.85 -17.83
C ALA A 31 13.84 14.73 -16.79
N LEU A 32 12.73 14.33 -16.17
CA LEU A 32 12.72 13.17 -15.26
C LEU A 32 12.95 11.86 -16.02
N ALA A 33 12.32 11.68 -17.18
CA ALA A 33 12.54 10.51 -18.02
C ALA A 33 14.00 10.43 -18.51
N GLU A 34 14.60 11.56 -18.92
CA GLU A 34 16.00 11.66 -19.35
C GLU A 34 17.02 11.48 -18.22
N ALA A 35 16.63 11.79 -16.98
CA ALA A 35 17.48 11.56 -15.82
C ALA A 35 17.59 10.08 -15.45
N GLY A 36 16.63 9.26 -15.88
CA GLY A 36 16.57 7.84 -15.57
C GLY A 36 16.86 6.92 -16.75
N VAL A 37 16.94 5.62 -16.43
CA VAL A 37 17.03 4.53 -17.40
C VAL A 37 15.84 3.61 -17.21
N VAL A 38 15.09 3.39 -18.30
CA VAL A 38 13.97 2.45 -18.29
C VAL A 38 14.50 1.01 -18.30
N LEU A 39 14.08 0.22 -17.32
CA LEU A 39 14.44 -1.18 -17.15
C LEU A 39 13.21 -2.06 -17.29
N ASN A 40 13.34 -3.10 -18.12
CA ASN A 40 12.37 -4.18 -18.20
C ASN A 40 12.79 -5.29 -17.23
N LYS A 41 11.91 -5.64 -16.30
CA LYS A 41 12.14 -6.65 -15.26
C LYS A 41 11.19 -7.82 -15.45
N TYR A 42 11.76 -9.03 -15.52
CA TYR A 42 10.98 -10.25 -15.51
C TYR A 42 10.49 -10.57 -14.11
N LYS A 43 9.37 -11.30 -14.03
CA LYS A 43 8.86 -11.85 -12.77
C LYS A 43 9.97 -12.59 -12.01
N GLY A 44 10.11 -12.27 -10.74
CA GLY A 44 11.09 -12.87 -9.83
C GLY A 44 12.45 -12.15 -9.80
N THR A 45 12.69 -11.16 -10.66
CA THR A 45 13.95 -10.39 -10.66
C THR A 45 13.93 -9.28 -9.62
N HIS A 46 15.10 -9.02 -9.03
CA HIS A 46 15.28 -7.95 -8.06
C HIS A 46 15.51 -6.61 -8.75
N LEU A 47 14.94 -5.56 -8.16
CA LEU A 47 15.35 -4.18 -8.41
C LEU A 47 16.58 -3.87 -7.56
N PHE A 48 16.53 -4.22 -6.27
CA PHE A 48 17.63 -4.12 -5.31
C PHE A 48 17.42 -5.12 -4.17
N ARG A 49 18.48 -5.38 -3.38
CA ARG A 49 18.42 -6.23 -2.19
C ARG A 49 18.66 -5.44 -0.92
N GLU A 50 18.10 -5.97 0.17
CA GLU A 50 18.36 -5.48 1.52
C GLU A 50 19.87 -5.49 1.80
N GLY A 51 20.39 -4.36 2.28
CA GLY A 51 21.81 -4.20 2.56
C GLY A 51 22.68 -3.72 1.39
N ASP A 52 22.17 -3.75 0.14
CA ASP A 52 22.89 -3.13 -0.98
C ASP A 52 22.96 -1.61 -0.76
N VAL A 53 24.03 -0.97 -1.25
CA VAL A 53 24.17 0.49 -1.25
C VAL A 53 23.04 1.09 -2.08
N ALA A 54 22.31 2.07 -1.51
CA ALA A 54 21.22 2.73 -2.22
C ALA A 54 21.75 3.89 -3.06
N ASP A 55 22.24 3.58 -4.27
CA ASP A 55 22.72 4.58 -5.23
C ASP A 55 21.62 5.12 -6.16
N ALA A 56 20.45 4.49 -6.15
CA ALA A 56 19.35 4.81 -7.05
C ALA A 56 17.98 4.55 -6.42
N CYS A 57 16.97 5.20 -6.97
CA CYS A 57 15.56 4.89 -6.74
C CYS A 57 14.89 4.37 -8.01
N TYR A 58 13.68 3.85 -7.86
CA TYR A 58 12.92 3.25 -8.94
C TYR A 58 11.48 3.77 -8.93
N ILE A 59 11.00 4.24 -10.07
CA ILE A 59 9.59 4.57 -10.29
C ILE A 59 8.95 3.42 -11.05
N ILE A 60 7.85 2.87 -10.53
CA ILE A 60 7.15 1.76 -11.17
C ILE A 60 6.21 2.31 -12.21
N GLU A 61 6.42 1.96 -13.48
CA GLU A 61 5.55 2.37 -14.58
C GLU A 61 4.48 1.31 -14.87
N GLU A 62 4.90 0.05 -14.90
CA GLU A 62 4.01 -1.09 -15.13
C GLU A 62 4.39 -2.26 -14.21
N GLY A 63 3.40 -3.07 -13.87
CA GLY A 63 3.58 -4.29 -13.08
C GLY A 63 3.49 -4.07 -11.58
N GLU A 64 3.84 -5.11 -10.84
CA GLU A 64 3.79 -5.14 -9.39
C GLU A 64 5.15 -5.54 -8.82
N VAL A 65 5.59 -4.82 -7.80
CA VAL A 65 6.83 -5.06 -7.06
C VAL A 65 6.48 -5.35 -5.60
N GLU A 66 7.15 -6.34 -5.02
CA GLU A 66 7.01 -6.72 -3.63
C GLU A 66 8.26 -6.29 -2.85
N LEU A 67 8.03 -5.50 -1.79
CA LEU A 67 9.04 -5.18 -0.80
C LEU A 67 9.01 -6.24 0.29
N TYR A 68 10.16 -6.80 0.64
CA TYR A 68 10.25 -7.83 1.68
C TYR A 68 11.59 -7.77 2.43
N ARG A 69 11.59 -8.27 3.66
CA ARG A 69 12.80 -8.49 4.46
C ARG A 69 13.05 -9.98 4.66
N ALA A 70 14.31 -10.38 4.65
CA ALA A 70 14.68 -11.75 4.99
C ALA A 70 14.59 -11.95 6.52
N ARG A 71 14.02 -13.07 6.96
CA ARG A 71 13.94 -13.42 8.40
C ARG A 71 14.14 -14.92 8.57
N GLY A 72 15.35 -15.33 8.97
CA GLY A 72 15.71 -16.75 9.07
C GLY A 72 15.58 -17.46 7.73
N SER A 73 14.86 -18.59 7.70
CA SER A 73 14.54 -19.32 6.47
C SER A 73 13.36 -18.73 5.68
N GLY A 74 12.66 -17.74 6.24
CA GLY A 74 11.48 -17.12 5.66
C GLY A 74 11.70 -15.71 5.13
N ARG A 75 10.63 -15.14 4.59
CA ARG A 75 10.57 -13.73 4.15
C ARG A 75 9.31 -13.07 4.70
N SER A 76 9.45 -11.86 5.21
CA SER A 76 8.32 -11.06 5.66
C SER A 76 8.02 -10.01 4.59
N VAL A 77 6.83 -10.09 4.00
CA VAL A 77 6.37 -9.12 3.00
C VAL A 77 6.07 -7.80 3.72
N VAL A 78 6.82 -6.77 3.35
CA VAL A 78 6.65 -5.41 3.86
C VAL A 78 5.52 -4.74 3.11
N SER A 79 5.50 -4.77 1.77
CA SER A 79 4.44 -4.14 0.99
C SER A 79 4.38 -4.70 -0.45
N ARG A 80 3.25 -4.46 -1.12
CA ARG A 80 3.06 -4.64 -2.56
C ARG A 80 2.72 -3.30 -3.16
N ILE A 81 3.41 -2.96 -4.24
CA ILE A 81 3.36 -1.63 -4.84
C ILE A 81 3.25 -1.77 -6.35
N GLY A 82 2.51 -0.85 -6.94
CA GLY A 82 2.20 -0.83 -8.36
C GLY A 82 2.57 0.51 -9.02
N PRO A 83 2.01 0.77 -10.21
CA PRO A 83 2.31 1.96 -11.00
C PRO A 83 2.16 3.28 -10.22
N GLY A 84 3.12 4.19 -10.45
CA GLY A 84 3.18 5.52 -9.81
C GLY A 84 3.96 5.55 -8.51
N ALA A 85 4.20 4.40 -7.87
CA ALA A 85 4.99 4.33 -6.65
C ALA A 85 6.48 4.53 -6.92
N VAL A 86 7.16 5.16 -5.96
CA VAL A 86 8.62 5.30 -5.90
C VAL A 86 9.15 4.40 -4.80
N VAL A 87 10.28 3.74 -5.06
CA VAL A 87 10.99 2.94 -4.04
C VAL A 87 12.49 3.13 -4.06
N GLY A 88 13.10 2.91 -2.89
CA GLY A 88 14.53 3.03 -2.68
C GLY A 88 15.01 4.48 -2.49
N ASP A 89 14.16 5.46 -2.78
CA ASP A 89 14.42 6.89 -2.67
C ASP A 89 14.77 7.32 -1.25
N ILE A 90 14.08 6.81 -0.22
CA ILE A 90 14.40 7.15 1.19
C ILE A 90 15.84 6.78 1.54
N ALA A 91 16.27 5.56 1.23
CA ALA A 91 17.62 5.09 1.53
C ALA A 91 18.68 5.83 0.68
N MET A 92 18.34 6.09 -0.58
CA MET A 92 19.19 6.82 -1.51
C MET A 92 19.43 8.26 -1.07
N PHE A 93 18.39 9.02 -0.69
CA PHE A 93 18.54 10.40 -0.18
C PHE A 93 19.27 10.47 1.17
N GLN A 94 19.24 9.40 1.96
CA GLN A 94 19.96 9.32 3.23
C GLN A 94 21.40 8.81 3.08
N GLU A 95 21.83 8.47 1.87
CA GLU A 95 23.12 7.84 1.57
C GLU A 95 23.35 6.57 2.43
N ARG A 96 22.31 5.73 2.55
CA ARG A 96 22.30 4.49 3.35
C ARG A 96 22.13 3.26 2.46
N THR A 97 22.12 2.09 3.07
CA THR A 97 21.75 0.84 2.39
C THR A 97 20.23 0.65 2.36
N TYR A 98 19.74 -0.14 1.41
CA TYR A 98 18.31 -0.43 1.34
C TYR A 98 17.83 -1.22 2.57
N LEU A 99 16.76 -0.74 3.21
CA LEU A 99 16.16 -1.36 4.40
C LEU A 99 15.39 -2.66 4.12
N SER A 100 15.08 -2.94 2.86
CA SER A 100 14.37 -4.13 2.41
C SER A 100 14.77 -4.48 0.98
N SER A 101 14.44 -5.68 0.53
CA SER A 101 14.60 -6.09 -0.86
C SER A 101 13.37 -5.72 -1.68
N ALA A 102 13.55 -5.36 -2.95
CA ALA A 102 12.47 -5.14 -3.90
C ALA A 102 12.54 -6.15 -5.05
N ARG A 103 11.44 -6.87 -5.30
CA ARG A 103 11.38 -7.90 -6.35
C ARG A 103 10.11 -7.77 -7.18
N ALA A 104 10.26 -7.82 -8.51
CA ALA A 104 9.12 -7.86 -9.41
C ALA A 104 8.33 -9.17 -9.22
N VAL A 105 7.02 -9.09 -8.99
CA VAL A 105 6.13 -10.27 -8.86
C VAL A 105 5.34 -10.55 -10.13
N THR A 106 5.25 -9.56 -11.03
CA THR A 106 4.85 -9.70 -12.43
C THR A 106 6.00 -9.27 -13.34
N GLY A 107 5.80 -9.30 -14.67
CA GLY A 107 6.64 -8.46 -15.54
C GLY A 107 6.44 -6.99 -15.18
N ALA A 108 7.51 -6.21 -15.15
CA ALA A 108 7.48 -4.82 -14.72
C ALA A 108 8.36 -3.92 -15.60
N ILE A 109 7.89 -2.69 -15.83
CA ILE A 109 8.64 -1.59 -16.43
C ILE A 109 8.91 -0.59 -15.33
N VAL A 110 10.18 -0.25 -15.12
CA VAL A 110 10.59 0.66 -14.04
C VAL A 110 11.61 1.66 -14.55
N LEU A 111 11.50 2.91 -14.10
CA LEU A 111 12.51 3.94 -14.34
C LEU A 111 13.49 3.95 -13.17
N ARG A 112 14.75 3.54 -13.40
CA ARG A 112 15.83 3.66 -12.41
C ARG A 112 16.48 5.03 -12.53
N ILE A 113 16.61 5.76 -11.42
CA ILE A 113 17.24 7.08 -11.40
C ILE A 113 18.31 7.09 -10.31
N GLU A 114 19.54 7.43 -10.70
CA GLU A 114 20.68 7.52 -9.78
C GLU A 114 20.63 8.81 -8.94
N HIS A 115 21.20 8.75 -7.74
CA HIS A 115 21.22 9.86 -6.79
C HIS A 115 21.80 11.15 -7.39
N ASP A 116 22.93 11.04 -8.10
CA ASP A 116 23.65 12.14 -8.74
C ASP A 116 22.90 12.76 -9.92
N ARG A 117 21.90 12.06 -10.48
CA ARG A 117 20.98 12.57 -11.51
C ARG A 117 19.74 13.18 -10.88
N LEU A 118 19.17 12.54 -9.87
CA LEU A 118 17.90 12.98 -9.27
C LEU A 118 18.06 14.23 -8.42
N VAL A 119 19.05 14.27 -7.52
CA VAL A 119 19.17 15.38 -6.56
C VAL A 119 19.34 16.73 -7.26
N PRO A 120 20.26 16.91 -8.23
CA PRO A 120 20.37 18.17 -8.96
C PRO A 120 19.09 18.53 -9.73
N LEU A 121 18.39 17.53 -10.28
CA LEU A 121 17.13 17.74 -11.00
C LEU A 121 16.04 18.29 -10.08
N LEU A 122 15.88 17.72 -8.88
CA LEU A 122 14.90 18.19 -7.89
C LEU A 122 15.23 19.61 -7.41
N LEU A 123 16.51 19.92 -7.18
CA LEU A 123 16.96 21.27 -6.81
C LEU A 123 16.70 22.31 -7.92
N ALA A 124 16.86 21.91 -9.18
CA ALA A 124 16.62 22.79 -10.32
C ALA A 124 15.13 22.96 -10.66
N ARG A 125 14.27 22.02 -10.25
CA ARG A 125 12.84 21.98 -10.63
C ARG A 125 11.94 21.82 -9.40
N PRO A 126 11.58 22.93 -8.72
CA PRO A 126 10.80 22.89 -7.47
C PRO A 126 9.44 22.19 -7.59
N VAL A 127 8.77 22.28 -8.74
CA VAL A 127 7.49 21.58 -8.98
C VAL A 127 7.68 20.06 -8.91
N LEU A 128 8.78 19.55 -9.48
CA LEU A 128 9.10 18.13 -9.44
C LEU A 128 9.47 17.70 -8.01
N ALA A 129 10.26 18.50 -7.29
CA ALA A 129 10.56 18.27 -5.87
C ALA A 129 9.30 18.21 -5.01
N MET A 130 8.36 19.13 -5.22
CA MET A 130 7.08 19.14 -4.49
C MET A 130 6.23 17.91 -4.81
N ARG A 131 6.17 17.47 -6.08
CA ARG A 131 5.45 16.23 -6.43
C ARG A 131 6.10 14.99 -5.84
N TRP A 132 7.44 14.96 -5.76
CA TRP A 132 8.17 13.91 -5.07
C TRP A 132 7.83 13.86 -3.58
N LEU A 133 7.80 15.03 -2.93
CA LEU A 133 7.40 15.18 -1.53
C LEU A 133 5.97 14.69 -1.31
N VAL A 134 5.00 15.12 -2.14
CA VAL A 134 3.61 14.67 -2.04
C VAL A 134 3.50 13.16 -2.19
N ASN A 135 4.22 12.57 -3.15
CA ASN A 135 4.24 11.12 -3.31
C ASN A 135 4.75 10.41 -2.03
N GLY A 136 5.83 10.92 -1.44
CA GLY A 136 6.35 10.40 -0.17
C GLY A 136 5.36 10.55 0.99
N LEU A 137 4.67 11.70 1.08
CA LEU A 137 3.64 11.95 2.11
C LEU A 137 2.45 11.00 1.95
N SER A 138 1.97 10.75 0.72
CA SER A 138 0.91 9.76 0.48
C SER A 138 1.32 8.34 0.86
N GLN A 139 2.59 7.97 0.63
CA GLN A 139 3.11 6.67 1.06
C GLN A 139 3.23 6.57 2.58
N LEU A 140 3.66 7.64 3.24
CA LEU A 140 3.70 7.73 4.71
C LEU A 140 2.29 7.60 5.29
N GLU A 141 1.31 8.33 4.76
CA GLU A 141 -0.09 8.24 5.16
C GLU A 141 -0.62 6.82 4.99
N SER A 142 -0.36 6.16 3.86
CA SER A 142 -0.77 4.76 3.64
C SER A 142 -0.15 3.79 4.66
N THR A 143 1.09 4.06 5.08
CA THR A 143 1.80 3.28 6.10
C THR A 143 1.23 3.55 7.48
N GLN A 144 0.93 4.80 7.82
CA GLN A 144 0.26 5.18 9.06
C GLN A 144 -1.12 4.55 9.15
N GLN A 145 -1.93 4.59 8.08
CA GLN A 145 -3.23 3.92 8.04
C GLN A 145 -3.09 2.41 8.24
N ARG A 146 -2.03 1.79 7.70
CA ARG A 146 -1.76 0.37 7.95
C ARG A 146 -1.38 0.10 9.40
N ILE A 147 -0.54 0.95 10.00
CA ILE A 147 -0.17 0.85 11.41
C ILE A 147 -1.43 1.05 12.28
N ILE A 148 -2.27 2.04 11.96
CA ILE A 148 -3.56 2.25 12.63
C ILE A 148 -4.44 1.01 12.47
N ARG A 149 -4.54 0.37 11.31
CA ARG A 149 -5.28 -0.91 11.18
C ARG A 149 -4.67 -2.04 12.02
N LEU A 150 -3.35 -2.03 12.22
CA LEU A 150 -2.66 -3.01 13.07
C LEU A 150 -2.75 -2.69 14.58
N MET A 151 -2.96 -1.42 14.94
CA MET A 151 -3.04 -0.93 16.32
C MET A 151 -4.48 -0.78 16.83
N ASN A 152 -5.38 -0.35 15.94
CA ASN A 152 -6.77 0.03 16.19
C ASN A 152 -7.68 -0.91 15.43
N ARG A 153 -7.65 -2.19 15.79
CA ARG A 153 -8.87 -2.82 16.32
C ARG A 153 -8.61 -4.29 16.64
N THR A 154 -9.06 -4.76 17.79
CA THR A 154 -9.11 -6.21 18.05
C THR A 154 -10.00 -6.88 16.98
N VAL A 155 -9.82 -8.18 16.71
CA VAL A 155 -10.73 -8.90 15.78
C VAL A 155 -12.19 -8.75 16.23
N LEU A 156 -12.41 -8.59 17.54
CA LEU A 156 -13.70 -8.26 18.13
C LEU A 156 -14.27 -6.92 17.62
N GLU A 157 -13.52 -5.82 17.72
CA GLU A 157 -13.95 -4.50 17.25
C GLU A 157 -14.10 -4.43 15.72
N GLN A 158 -13.29 -5.19 14.97
CA GLN A 158 -13.42 -5.30 13.51
C GLN A 158 -14.69 -6.05 13.11
N VAL A 159 -14.99 -7.15 13.80
CA VAL A 159 -16.25 -7.89 13.60
C VAL A 159 -17.45 -7.03 14.00
N ALA A 160 -17.38 -6.31 15.13
CA ALA A 160 -18.46 -5.42 15.57
C ALA A 160 -18.76 -4.32 14.54
N GLY A 161 -17.72 -3.63 14.03
CA GLY A 161 -17.88 -2.60 13.00
C GLY A 161 -18.46 -3.15 11.69
N LEU A 162 -18.01 -4.33 11.23
CA LEU A 162 -18.56 -4.96 10.04
C LEU A 162 -20.04 -5.32 10.21
N LEU A 163 -20.44 -5.83 11.37
CA LEU A 163 -21.85 -6.14 11.64
C LEU A 163 -22.72 -4.88 11.71
N GLU A 164 -22.17 -3.76 12.18
CA GLU A 164 -22.85 -2.47 12.20
C GLU A 164 -23.05 -1.89 10.79
N ASP A 165 -22.06 -2.05 9.92
CA ASP A 165 -22.09 -1.58 8.53
C ASP A 165 -23.00 -2.44 7.63
N GLU A 166 -23.02 -3.77 7.84
CA GLU A 166 -23.71 -4.74 6.96
C GLU A 166 -25.12 -5.12 7.41
N ARG A 167 -25.59 -4.64 8.57
CA ARG A 167 -26.95 -4.94 9.03
C ARG A 167 -27.98 -4.25 8.14
N ASP A 168 -29.06 -4.96 7.86
CA ASP A 168 -30.20 -4.38 7.17
C ASP A 168 -31.11 -3.57 8.13
N ALA A 169 -32.23 -3.07 7.60
CA ALA A 169 -33.22 -2.32 8.38
C ALA A 169 -33.89 -3.15 9.51
N PHE A 170 -33.73 -4.47 9.50
CA PHE A 170 -34.25 -5.40 10.51
C PHE A 170 -33.17 -5.83 11.52
N GLY A 171 -31.94 -5.32 11.39
CA GLY A 171 -30.82 -5.69 12.26
C GLY A 171 -30.19 -7.03 11.91
N GLU A 172 -30.45 -7.55 10.71
CA GLU A 172 -29.92 -8.84 10.26
C GLU A 172 -28.70 -8.66 9.36
N VAL A 173 -27.68 -9.49 9.57
CA VAL A 173 -26.48 -9.59 8.75
C VAL A 173 -26.44 -10.97 8.08
N LEU A 174 -26.56 -11.00 6.75
CA LEU A 174 -26.62 -12.23 5.95
C LEU A 174 -25.24 -12.72 5.50
N LEU A 175 -24.25 -12.66 6.40
CA LEU A 175 -22.89 -13.12 6.15
C LEU A 175 -22.61 -14.41 6.92
N SER A 176 -21.88 -15.32 6.27
CA SER A 176 -21.34 -16.49 6.96
C SER A 176 -20.06 -16.12 7.72
N GLN A 177 -19.74 -16.86 8.79
CA GLN A 177 -18.48 -16.68 9.54
C GLN A 177 -17.24 -16.78 8.63
N ALA A 178 -17.30 -17.65 7.61
CA ALA A 178 -16.24 -17.79 6.61
C ALA A 178 -16.10 -16.52 5.76
N THR A 179 -17.22 -15.93 5.35
CA THR A 179 -17.24 -14.67 4.59
C THR A 179 -16.71 -13.51 5.42
N ILE A 180 -17.08 -13.43 6.70
CA ILE A 180 -16.56 -12.41 7.63
C ILE A 180 -15.03 -12.53 7.77
N ALA A 181 -14.51 -13.75 7.92
CA ALA A 181 -13.07 -13.99 8.00
C ALA A 181 -12.32 -13.56 6.72
N GLU A 182 -12.91 -13.82 5.55
CA GLU A 182 -12.36 -13.39 4.25
C GLU A 182 -12.38 -11.86 4.10
N LEU A 183 -13.48 -11.20 4.47
CA LEU A 183 -13.62 -9.73 4.39
C LEU A 183 -12.66 -8.99 5.33
N LEU A 184 -12.45 -9.51 6.54
CA LEU A 184 -11.59 -8.89 7.55
C LEU A 184 -10.11 -9.33 7.44
N GLY A 185 -9.79 -10.29 6.58
CA GLY A 185 -8.44 -10.86 6.50
C GLY A 185 -7.99 -11.56 7.79
N ALA A 186 -8.95 -12.05 8.58
CA ALA A 186 -8.75 -12.71 9.87
C ALA A 186 -8.88 -14.24 9.76
N SER A 187 -8.39 -14.98 10.76
CA SER A 187 -8.59 -16.43 10.80
C SER A 187 -10.04 -16.77 11.19
N ARG A 188 -10.59 -17.89 10.70
CA ARG A 188 -11.94 -18.37 11.12
C ARG A 188 -12.04 -18.57 12.63
N GLN A 189 -10.94 -18.99 13.27
CA GLN A 189 -10.88 -19.15 14.72
C GLN A 189 -11.07 -17.80 15.43
N SER A 190 -10.34 -16.77 15.02
CA SER A 190 -10.40 -15.43 15.62
C SER A 190 -11.76 -14.76 15.41
N VAL A 191 -12.39 -14.96 14.26
CA VAL A 191 -13.77 -14.50 14.01
C VAL A 191 -14.77 -15.24 14.90
N ASN A 192 -14.61 -16.54 15.11
CA ASN A 192 -15.48 -17.30 16.00
C ASN A 192 -15.32 -16.89 17.47
N GLU A 193 -14.09 -16.60 17.91
CA GLU A 193 -13.81 -16.05 19.23
C GLU A 193 -14.49 -14.69 19.41
N ALA A 194 -14.37 -13.78 18.43
CA ALA A 194 -15.04 -12.49 18.43
C ALA A 194 -16.58 -12.60 18.46
N LEU A 195 -17.18 -13.44 17.62
CA LEU A 195 -18.63 -13.65 17.59
C LEU A 195 -19.16 -14.31 18.87
N SER A 196 -18.35 -15.19 19.48
CA SER A 196 -18.71 -15.80 20.77
C SER A 196 -18.70 -14.77 21.89
N GLN A 197 -17.74 -13.84 21.88
CA GLN A 197 -17.66 -12.75 22.83
C GLN A 197 -18.85 -11.78 22.67
N LEU A 198 -19.14 -11.30 21.46
CA LEU A 198 -20.31 -10.44 21.20
C LEU A 198 -21.64 -11.10 21.60
N ARG A 199 -21.75 -12.43 21.46
CA ARG A 199 -22.93 -13.17 21.93
C ARG A 199 -22.99 -13.24 23.45
N SER A 200 -21.86 -13.47 24.11
CA SER A 200 -21.76 -13.45 25.58
C SER A 200 -22.12 -12.09 26.15
N ASP A 201 -21.77 -11.01 25.43
CA ASP A 201 -22.08 -9.63 25.79
C ASP A 201 -23.53 -9.24 25.45
N GLY A 202 -24.32 -10.15 24.86
CA GLY A 202 -25.72 -9.92 24.52
C GLY A 202 -25.95 -9.02 23.30
N ALA A 203 -24.88 -8.64 22.58
CA ALA A 203 -24.97 -7.73 21.44
C ALA A 203 -25.59 -8.40 20.20
N ILE A 204 -25.37 -9.71 20.02
CA ILE A 204 -25.81 -10.46 18.84
C ILE A 204 -26.33 -11.86 19.17
N ASP A 205 -27.12 -12.43 18.26
CA ASP A 205 -27.36 -13.87 18.13
C ASP A 205 -26.91 -14.38 16.75
N THR A 206 -26.63 -15.68 16.65
CA THR A 206 -25.88 -16.27 15.56
C THR A 206 -26.58 -17.56 15.09
N GLY A 207 -27.23 -17.50 13.93
CA GLY A 207 -27.88 -18.63 13.26
C GLY A 207 -27.11 -19.15 12.04
N TYR A 208 -27.72 -20.08 11.30
CA TYR A 208 -27.12 -20.60 10.07
C TYR A 208 -27.09 -19.51 8.98
N ARG A 209 -25.88 -19.02 8.63
CA ARG A 209 -25.64 -17.97 7.63
C ARG A 209 -26.36 -16.65 7.91
N ARG A 210 -26.67 -16.38 9.17
CA ARG A 210 -27.43 -15.21 9.61
C ARG A 210 -26.98 -14.81 11.01
N ILE A 211 -26.77 -13.52 11.22
CA ILE A 211 -26.43 -12.93 12.52
C ILE A 211 -27.45 -11.83 12.80
N THR A 212 -28.11 -11.90 13.94
CA THR A 212 -29.11 -10.93 14.38
C THR A 212 -28.46 -9.99 15.39
N VAL A 213 -28.49 -8.68 15.15
CA VAL A 213 -28.05 -7.68 16.12
C VAL A 213 -29.17 -7.46 17.14
N LEU A 214 -28.92 -7.82 18.40
CA LEU A 214 -29.89 -7.72 19.50
C LEU A 214 -29.81 -6.36 20.19
N ASP A 215 -28.60 -5.84 20.38
CA ASP A 215 -28.34 -4.56 21.02
C ASP A 215 -27.36 -3.73 20.19
N THR A 216 -27.90 -2.69 19.57
CA THR A 216 -27.12 -1.76 18.74
C THR A 216 -26.18 -0.91 19.58
N GLU A 217 -26.58 -0.52 20.80
CA GLU A 217 -25.77 0.36 21.63
C GLU A 217 -24.51 -0.37 22.10
N THR A 218 -24.67 -1.60 22.61
CA THR A 218 -23.54 -2.46 22.98
C THR A 218 -22.65 -2.78 21.77
N LEU A 219 -23.23 -3.05 20.59
CA LEU A 219 -22.46 -3.30 19.37
C LEU A 219 -21.64 -2.07 18.95
N SER A 220 -22.25 -0.88 18.93
CA SER A 220 -21.58 0.37 18.57
C SER A 220 -20.50 0.77 19.59
N LEU A 221 -20.68 0.46 20.88
CA LEU A 221 -19.66 0.68 21.90
C LEU A 221 -18.41 -0.20 21.68
N VAL A 222 -18.60 -1.43 21.23
CA VAL A 222 -17.50 -2.34 20.86
C VAL A 222 -16.92 -2.00 19.48
N ALA A 223 -17.72 -1.43 18.58
CA ALA A 223 -17.26 -0.95 17.27
C ALA A 223 -16.54 0.41 17.34
N ALA A 224 -16.67 1.15 18.44
CA ALA A 224 -15.98 2.40 18.67
C ALA A 224 -14.47 2.18 18.92
N PRO A 225 -13.59 3.06 18.40
CA PRO A 225 -12.14 2.96 18.59
C PRO A 225 -11.68 3.25 20.03
#